data_AF-A0A484N338-F1
#
_entry.id   AF-A0A484N338-F1
#
_cell.length_a   1.000
_cell.length_b   1.000
_cell.length_c   1.000
_cell.angle_alpha   90.00
_cell.angle_beta   90.00
_cell.angle_gamma   90.00
#
_symmetry.space_group_name_H-M   'P 1'
#
loop_
_entity.id
_entity.type
_entity.pdbx_description
1 polymer ?
#
loop_
_entity_poly.entity_id
_entity_poly.type
_entity_poly.pdbx_seq_one_letter_code
_entity_poly.pdbx_strand_id
1 'polypeptide(L)'
;MGVIATVASGSSAGSMMEAGMFWSLLMIVSFLFQAADTVLKEMIFLDAAQKLKGGTVDLFVVNTYGSAFQAVFISLLLPFLSKLWGIPFLQLPAYLKDGAACFLNLGTIQGCDGAPLLPVLFVIVNMGFNISLLHLIKISSAVVSCLVSTFSVPISVFLFTLPLPYLGAPSPLPPGFILGAAILVLGMLVYAWTPTSLHAPPPTAPPPDSPSTSN
;
A
#
# COMPACT_ATOMS: atom_id res chain seq x y z
N MET A 1 21.05 3.51 5.41
CA MET A 1 22.01 4.33 4.64
C MET A 1 21.34 5.13 3.53
N GLY A 2 20.59 4.53 2.60
CA GLY A 2 19.92 5.28 1.51
C GLY A 2 18.95 6.38 1.98
N VAL A 3 18.10 6.08 2.98
CA VAL A 3 17.15 7.05 3.57
C VAL A 3 17.86 8.19 4.30
N ILE A 4 19.04 7.93 4.88
CA ILE A 4 19.84 8.92 5.63
C ILE A 4 20.57 9.86 4.67
N ALA A 5 21.05 9.34 3.53
CA ALA A 5 21.68 10.14 2.49
C ALA A 5 20.68 11.08 1.80
N THR A 6 19.45 10.63 1.55
CA THR A 6 18.41 11.45 0.90
C THR A 6 17.88 12.57 1.80
N VAL A 7 17.74 12.34 3.11
CA VAL A 7 17.38 13.42 4.06
C VAL A 7 18.53 14.41 4.28
N ALA A 8 19.79 13.96 4.20
CA ALA A 8 20.95 14.85 4.34
C ALA A 8 21.15 15.78 3.13
N SER A 9 20.82 15.33 1.91
CA SER A 9 20.94 16.16 0.70
C SER A 9 19.84 17.22 0.53
N GLY A 10 18.81 17.22 1.37
CA GLY A 10 17.66 18.14 1.31
C GLY A 10 17.61 19.20 2.42
N SER A 11 18.73 19.50 3.08
CA SER A 11 18.74 20.38 4.27
C SER A 11 18.52 21.86 3.95
N SER A 12 17.25 22.30 3.94
CA SER A 12 16.87 23.65 4.38
C SER A 12 16.38 23.57 5.82
N ALA A 13 17.31 23.71 6.76
CA ALA A 13 17.17 23.49 8.21
C ALA A 13 16.24 24.47 8.96
N GLY A 14 15.27 25.11 8.30
CA GLY A 14 14.39 26.12 8.90
C GLY A 14 12.90 25.77 9.00
N SER A 15 12.41 24.71 8.34
CA SER A 15 10.96 24.43 8.21
C SER A 15 10.47 23.20 9.00
N MET A 16 11.36 22.30 9.41
CA MET A 16 11.00 21.00 9.99
C MET A 16 10.68 21.00 11.49
N MET A 17 11.05 22.04 12.26
CA MET A 17 11.20 21.87 13.71
C MET A 17 9.90 22.02 14.53
N GLU A 18 8.81 22.59 13.99
CA GLU A 18 7.58 22.79 14.78
C GLU A 18 6.29 22.28 14.09
N ALA A 19 6.20 22.41 12.77
CA ALA A 19 5.16 21.74 11.98
C ALA A 19 5.58 20.34 11.51
N GLY A 20 6.88 20.09 11.31
CA GLY A 20 7.38 18.85 10.72
C GLY A 20 7.30 17.63 11.62
N MET A 21 7.44 17.78 12.95
CA MET A 21 7.43 16.63 13.86
C MET A 21 6.06 15.96 13.96
N PHE A 22 4.98 16.75 14.05
CA PHE A 22 3.62 16.23 14.11
C PHE A 22 3.27 15.43 12.86
N TRP A 23 3.50 16.01 11.68
CA TRP A 23 3.24 15.34 10.40
C TRP A 23 4.15 14.12 10.21
N SER A 24 5.41 14.18 10.61
CA SER A 24 6.33 13.04 10.53
C SER A 24 5.89 11.89 11.44
N LEU A 25 5.52 12.19 12.69
CA LEU A 25 5.00 11.20 13.64
C LEU A 25 3.70 10.57 13.11
N LEU A 26 2.80 11.39 12.57
CA LEU A 26 1.56 10.94 11.97
C LEU A 26 1.84 9.96 10.83
N MET A 27 2.76 10.29 9.92
CA MET A 27 3.16 9.39 8.83
C MET A 27 3.75 8.07 9.35
N ILE A 28 4.63 8.10 10.36
CA ILE A 28 5.22 6.89 10.95
C ILE A 28 4.13 5.99 11.52
N VAL A 29 3.23 6.55 12.33
CA VAL A 29 2.12 5.82 12.95
C VAL A 29 1.17 5.26 11.89
N SER A 30 0.89 6.03 10.82
CA SER A 30 0.08 5.55 9.69
C SER A 30 0.70 4.35 8.99
N PHE A 31 2.02 4.34 8.76
CA PHE A 31 2.69 3.20 8.13
C PHE A 31 2.76 1.98 9.04
N LEU A 32 2.91 2.18 10.37
CA LEU A 32 2.85 1.10 11.34
C LEU A 32 1.49 0.38 11.31
N PHE A 33 0.39 1.13 11.29
CA PHE A 33 -0.94 0.54 11.20
C PHE A 33 -1.18 -0.16 9.85
N GLN A 34 -0.69 0.41 8.74
CA GLN A 34 -0.76 -0.25 7.42
C GLN A 34 0.03 -1.58 7.39
N ALA A 35 1.21 -1.62 8.02
CA ALA A 35 2.00 -2.84 8.12
C ALA A 35 1.31 -3.88 9.02
N ALA A 36 0.78 -3.46 10.18
CA ALA A 36 0.07 -4.34 11.10
C ALA A 36 -1.18 -4.97 10.46
N ASP A 37 -1.94 -4.19 9.69
CA ASP A 37 -3.09 -4.70 8.91
C ASP A 37 -2.67 -5.77 7.91
N THR A 38 -1.55 -5.56 7.19
CA THR A 38 -1.01 -6.54 6.23
C THR A 38 -0.61 -7.85 6.91
N VAL A 39 0.08 -7.77 8.04
CA VAL A 39 0.52 -8.95 8.82
C VAL A 39 -0.69 -9.69 9.41
N LEU A 40 -1.69 -8.96 9.93
CA LEU A 40 -2.89 -9.59 10.47
C LEU A 40 -3.66 -10.35 9.38
N LYS A 41 -3.76 -9.77 8.17
CA LYS A 41 -4.35 -10.46 7.00
C LYS A 41 -3.58 -11.74 6.66
N GLU A 42 -2.25 -11.70 6.62
CA GLU A 42 -1.40 -12.88 6.39
C GLU A 42 -1.65 -13.97 7.45
N MET A 43 -1.72 -13.61 8.74
CA MET A 43 -2.01 -14.54 9.83
C MET A 43 -3.40 -15.18 9.69
N ILE A 44 -4.43 -14.41 9.30
CA ILE A 44 -5.78 -14.93 9.05
C ILE A 44 -5.76 -15.92 7.87
N PHE A 45 -5.02 -15.63 6.80
CA PHE A 45 -4.89 -16.55 5.68
C PHE A 45 -4.18 -17.86 6.07
N LEU A 46 -3.12 -17.78 6.89
CA LEU A 46 -2.42 -18.96 7.41
C LEU A 46 -3.29 -19.82 8.34
N ASP A 47 -3.99 -19.19 9.31
CA ASP A 47 -4.91 -19.89 10.22
C ASP A 47 -6.08 -20.54 9.46
N ALA A 48 -6.62 -19.84 8.47
CA ALA A 48 -7.65 -20.37 7.58
C ALA A 48 -7.18 -21.62 6.81
N ALA A 49 -5.98 -21.57 6.22
CA ALA A 49 -5.41 -22.71 5.50
C ALA A 49 -5.21 -23.93 6.42
N GLN A 50 -4.80 -23.68 7.67
CA GLN A 50 -4.58 -24.72 8.67
C GLN A 50 -5.90 -25.34 9.18
N LYS A 51 -6.93 -24.53 9.42
CA LYS A 51 -8.24 -24.99 9.91
C LYS A 51 -9.09 -25.67 8.85
N LEU A 52 -8.94 -25.28 7.58
CA LEU A 52 -9.75 -25.81 6.47
C LEU A 52 -9.15 -27.05 5.81
N LYS A 53 -8.10 -27.68 6.37
CA LYS A 53 -7.45 -28.90 5.82
C LYS A 53 -7.16 -28.81 4.30
N GLY A 54 -6.70 -27.64 3.83
CA GLY A 54 -6.44 -27.38 2.41
C GLY A 54 -7.50 -26.55 1.68
N GLY A 55 -8.60 -26.17 2.33
CA GLY A 55 -9.50 -25.13 1.82
C GLY A 55 -8.92 -23.73 1.99
N THR A 56 -9.18 -22.82 1.05
CA THR A 56 -8.72 -21.42 1.14
C THR A 56 -9.89 -20.49 1.39
N VAL A 57 -9.77 -19.57 2.35
CA VAL A 57 -10.74 -18.46 2.48
C VAL A 57 -10.71 -17.62 1.21
N ASP A 58 -11.90 -17.22 0.75
CA ASP A 58 -12.05 -16.40 -0.44
C ASP A 58 -11.45 -15.00 -0.21
N LEU A 59 -10.53 -14.63 -1.09
CA LEU A 59 -9.86 -13.34 -1.12
C LEU A 59 -10.85 -12.18 -1.18
N PHE A 60 -11.96 -12.38 -1.89
CA PHE A 60 -13.00 -11.39 -2.06
C PHE A 60 -13.70 -11.07 -0.76
N VAL A 61 -13.89 -12.05 0.12
CA VAL A 61 -14.55 -11.84 1.42
C VAL A 61 -13.67 -10.96 2.30
N VAL A 62 -12.39 -11.29 2.43
CA VAL A 62 -11.45 -10.51 3.26
C VAL A 62 -11.29 -9.09 2.72
N ASN A 63 -11.16 -8.92 1.40
CA ASN A 63 -11.06 -7.60 0.78
C ASN A 63 -12.33 -6.76 0.96
N THR A 64 -13.51 -7.39 0.83
CA THR A 64 -14.82 -6.72 0.96
C THR A 64 -15.06 -6.30 2.40
N TYR A 65 -14.81 -7.17 3.38
CA TYR A 65 -14.91 -6.81 4.79
C TYR A 65 -13.93 -5.69 5.15
N GLY A 66 -12.66 -5.79 4.73
CA GLY A 66 -11.66 -4.75 4.95
C GLY A 66 -12.09 -3.40 4.37
N SER A 67 -12.55 -3.38 3.12
CA SER A 67 -13.02 -2.16 2.45
C SER A 67 -14.29 -1.59 3.08
N ALA A 68 -15.23 -2.45 3.51
CA ALA A 68 -16.46 -2.02 4.16
C ALA A 68 -16.18 -1.35 5.52
N PHE A 69 -15.35 -1.97 6.36
CA PHE A 69 -14.95 -1.36 7.62
C PHE A 69 -14.13 -0.08 7.39
N GLN A 70 -13.20 -0.08 6.44
CA GLN A 70 -12.44 1.12 6.08
C GLN A 70 -13.37 2.28 5.68
N ALA A 71 -14.39 2.01 4.86
CA ALA A 71 -15.38 3.02 4.47
C ALA A 71 -16.11 3.58 5.70
N VAL A 72 -16.58 2.71 6.61
CA VAL A 72 -17.27 3.12 7.84
C VAL A 72 -16.36 3.97 8.74
N PHE A 73 -15.13 3.52 9.00
CA PHE A 73 -14.18 4.24 9.84
C PHE A 73 -13.75 5.57 9.20
N ILE A 74 -13.52 5.62 7.89
CA ILE A 74 -13.21 6.87 7.19
C ILE A 74 -14.40 7.82 7.26
N SER A 75 -15.64 7.36 7.05
CA SER A 75 -16.83 8.21 7.19
C SER A 75 -16.98 8.76 8.62
N LEU A 76 -16.66 7.96 9.64
CA LEU A 76 -16.69 8.39 11.03
C LEU A 76 -15.56 9.39 11.38
N LEU A 77 -14.38 9.21 10.79
CA LEU A 77 -13.22 10.07 11.00
C LEU A 77 -13.22 11.32 10.10
N LEU A 78 -14.01 11.32 9.02
CA LEU A 78 -14.17 12.44 8.10
C LEU A 78 -14.37 13.80 8.80
N PRO A 79 -15.29 13.97 9.78
CA PRO A 79 -15.44 15.23 10.51
C PRO A 79 -14.17 15.71 11.21
N PHE A 80 -13.39 14.78 11.75
CA PHE A 80 -12.12 15.09 12.41
C PHE A 80 -11.03 15.47 11.39
N LEU A 81 -10.95 14.73 10.28
CA LEU A 81 -10.02 15.02 9.19
C LEU A 81 -10.32 16.37 8.52
N SER A 82 -11.60 16.72 8.34
CA SER A 82 -12.00 18.03 7.82
C SER A 82 -11.53 19.18 8.70
N LYS A 83 -11.54 18.99 10.03
CA LYS A 83 -11.01 19.99 10.98
C LYS A 83 -9.49 20.14 10.87
N LEU A 84 -8.76 19.04 10.68
CA LEU A 84 -7.30 19.07 10.48
C LEU A 84 -6.90 19.71 9.14
N TRP A 85 -7.74 19.57 8.11
CA TRP A 85 -7.57 20.20 6.79
C TRP A 85 -8.09 21.65 6.71
N GLY A 86 -8.65 22.18 7.80
CA GLY A 86 -9.12 23.57 7.87
C GLY A 86 -10.53 23.83 7.31
N ILE A 87 -11.32 22.79 7.02
CA ILE A 87 -12.70 22.92 6.53
C ILE A 87 -13.68 22.96 7.72
N PRO A 88 -14.52 24.00 7.84
CA PRO A 88 -15.58 24.05 8.85
C PRO A 88 -16.55 22.88 8.70
N PHE A 89 -16.89 22.20 9.81
CA PHE A 89 -17.81 21.06 9.80
C PHE A 89 -19.17 21.38 9.13
N LEU A 90 -19.63 22.63 9.24
CA LEU A 90 -20.88 23.08 8.64
C LEU A 90 -20.84 23.16 7.10
N GLN A 91 -19.64 23.31 6.53
CA GLN A 91 -19.42 23.34 5.08
C GLN A 91 -19.12 21.97 4.49
N LEU A 92 -18.90 20.94 5.33
CA LEU A 92 -18.59 19.58 4.87
C LEU A 92 -19.69 18.98 3.96
N PRO A 93 -20.99 19.11 4.25
CA PRO A 93 -22.03 18.60 3.36
C PRO A 93 -22.07 19.32 2.00
N ALA A 94 -21.83 20.63 2.00
CA ALA A 94 -21.72 21.41 0.77
C ALA A 94 -20.49 21.00 -0.04
N TYR A 95 -19.34 20.84 0.61
CA TYR A 95 -18.10 20.36 -0.01
C TYR A 95 -18.25 18.97 -0.64
N LEU A 96 -18.93 18.04 0.04
CA LEU A 96 -19.22 16.71 -0.50
C LEU A 96 -20.20 16.78 -1.68
N LYS A 97 -21.21 17.65 -1.62
CA LYS A 97 -22.17 17.86 -2.70
C LYS A 97 -21.49 18.46 -3.94
N ASP A 98 -20.62 19.44 -3.75
CA ASP A 98 -19.86 20.07 -4.82
C ASP A 98 -18.87 19.06 -5.44
N GLY A 99 -18.21 18.25 -4.62
CA GLY A 99 -17.39 17.13 -5.08
C GLY A 99 -18.17 16.09 -5.88
N ALA A 100 -19.38 15.75 -5.45
CA ALA A 100 -20.27 14.83 -6.17
C ALA A 100 -20.79 15.43 -7.49
N ALA A 101 -21.12 16.72 -7.51
CA ALA A 101 -21.51 17.43 -8.72
C ALA A 101 -20.36 17.49 -9.74
N CYS A 102 -19.13 17.71 -9.25
CA CYS A 102 -17.92 17.66 -10.06
C CYS A 102 -17.66 16.24 -10.60
N PHE A 103 -17.79 15.22 -9.76
CA PHE A 103 -17.63 13.81 -10.15
C PHE A 103 -18.63 13.40 -11.23
N LEU A 104 -19.91 13.76 -11.06
CA LEU A 104 -20.97 13.46 -12.02
C LEU A 104 -20.96 14.39 -13.25
N ASN A 105 -19.98 15.30 -13.34
CA ASN A 105 -19.83 16.28 -14.42
C ASN A 105 -21.13 17.10 -14.64
N LEU A 106 -21.78 17.48 -13.54
CA LEU A 106 -22.91 18.40 -13.56
C LEU A 106 -22.33 19.81 -13.63
N GLY A 107 -22.10 20.29 -14.87
CA GLY A 107 -21.31 21.47 -15.30
C GLY A 107 -21.60 22.83 -14.65
N THR A 108 -21.57 22.89 -13.32
CA THR A 108 -21.77 24.07 -12.49
C THR A 108 -20.47 24.51 -11.79
N ILE A 109 -19.41 23.69 -11.84
CA ILE A 109 -18.12 23.94 -11.20
C ILE A 109 -16.99 23.88 -12.23
N GLN A 110 -16.15 24.93 -12.29
CA GLN A 110 -14.98 24.98 -13.18
C GLN A 110 -13.84 24.12 -12.62
N GLY A 111 -13.09 23.45 -13.50
CA GLY A 111 -11.93 22.62 -13.11
C GLY A 111 -12.21 21.12 -12.90
N CYS A 112 -13.37 20.63 -13.35
CA CYS A 112 -13.73 19.21 -13.34
C CYS A 112 -13.27 18.45 -14.60
N ASP A 113 -12.26 18.96 -15.30
CA ASP A 113 -11.76 18.37 -16.55
C ASP A 113 -11.22 16.96 -16.28
N GLY A 114 -11.82 15.95 -16.93
CA GLY A 114 -11.48 14.54 -16.75
C GLY A 114 -12.34 13.76 -15.73
N ALA A 115 -13.33 14.39 -15.08
CA ALA A 115 -14.35 13.68 -14.30
C ALA A 115 -15.48 13.15 -15.20
N PRO A 116 -16.02 11.93 -14.98
CA PRO A 116 -15.68 10.95 -13.91
C PRO A 116 -14.53 9.99 -14.26
N LEU A 117 -14.02 10.02 -15.49
CA LEU A 117 -13.13 8.99 -16.02
C LEU A 117 -11.85 8.81 -15.18
N LEU A 118 -11.21 9.91 -14.77
CA LEU A 118 -9.95 9.87 -14.02
C LEU A 118 -10.14 9.35 -12.58
N PRO A 119 -11.13 9.83 -11.78
CA PRO A 119 -11.48 9.20 -10.51
C PRO A 119 -11.90 7.73 -10.61
N VAL A 120 -12.68 7.35 -11.62
CA VAL A 120 -13.12 5.95 -11.79
C VAL A 120 -11.94 5.06 -12.15
N LEU A 121 -11.04 5.50 -13.03
CA LEU A 121 -9.81 4.79 -13.36
C LEU A 121 -8.94 4.60 -12.11
N PHE A 122 -8.82 5.63 -11.27
CA PHE A 122 -8.12 5.53 -9.99
C PHE A 122 -8.73 4.45 -9.09
N VAL A 123 -10.06 4.42 -8.93
CA VAL A 123 -10.74 3.40 -8.10
C VAL A 123 -10.51 1.99 -8.65
N ILE A 124 -10.63 1.79 -9.96
CA ILE A 124 -10.41 0.49 -10.61
C ILE A 124 -8.98 0.01 -10.37
N VAL A 125 -7.98 0.88 -10.59
CA VAL A 125 -6.56 0.53 -10.40
C VAL A 125 -6.24 0.26 -8.93
N ASN A 126 -6.76 1.07 -7.99
CA ASN A 126 -6.56 0.84 -6.56
C ASN A 126 -7.21 -0.47 -6.08
N MET A 127 -8.41 -0.79 -6.57
CA MET A 127 -9.05 -2.07 -6.23
C MET A 127 -8.30 -3.25 -6.84
N GLY A 128 -7.85 -3.13 -8.09
CA GLY A 128 -6.98 -4.11 -8.71
C GLY A 128 -5.70 -4.33 -7.90
N PHE A 129 -5.04 -3.25 -7.47
CA PHE A 129 -3.83 -3.31 -6.66
C PHE A 129 -4.07 -3.99 -5.30
N ASN A 130 -5.14 -3.63 -4.58
CA ASN A 130 -5.49 -4.26 -3.30
C ASN A 130 -5.77 -5.77 -3.44
N ILE A 131 -6.47 -6.18 -4.51
CA ILE A 131 -6.73 -7.60 -4.83
C ILE A 131 -5.43 -8.32 -5.20
N SER A 132 -4.59 -7.70 -6.03
CA SER A 132 -3.29 -8.27 -6.43
C SER A 132 -2.35 -8.47 -5.24
N LEU A 133 -2.32 -7.54 -4.28
CA LEU A 133 -1.53 -7.69 -3.05
C LEU A 133 -2.01 -8.86 -2.21
N LEU A 134 -3.33 -9.04 -2.07
CA LEU A 134 -3.90 -10.18 -1.35
C LEU A 134 -3.55 -11.51 -2.06
N HIS A 135 -3.60 -11.55 -3.39
CA HIS A 135 -3.20 -12.72 -4.17
C HIS A 135 -1.69 -13.01 -4.04
N LEU A 136 -0.86 -11.97 -3.98
CA LEU A 136 0.58 -12.08 -3.70
C LEU A 136 0.85 -12.63 -2.30
N ILE A 137 0.14 -12.17 -1.27
CA ILE A 137 0.29 -12.67 0.11
C ILE A 137 -0.05 -14.18 0.17
N LYS A 138 -1.10 -14.60 -0.55
CA LYS A 138 -1.52 -16.02 -0.62
C LYS A 138 -0.45 -16.93 -1.24
N ILE A 139 0.34 -16.42 -2.19
CA ILE A 139 1.36 -17.21 -2.91
C ILE A 139 2.76 -17.04 -2.31
N SER A 140 3.07 -15.88 -1.72
CA SER A 140 4.48 -15.43 -1.62
C SER A 140 4.93 -14.77 -0.32
N SER A 141 4.11 -14.61 0.72
CA SER A 141 4.43 -13.86 1.97
C SER A 141 4.34 -12.33 1.89
N ALA A 142 4.03 -11.70 3.03
CA ALA A 142 3.88 -10.25 3.18
C ALA A 142 5.12 -9.45 2.79
N VAL A 143 6.33 -10.01 2.97
CA VAL A 143 7.58 -9.30 2.63
C VAL A 143 7.67 -9.04 1.12
N VAL A 144 7.35 -10.04 0.29
CA VAL A 144 7.35 -9.89 -1.17
C VAL A 144 6.27 -8.90 -1.62
N SER A 145 5.12 -8.92 -0.96
CA SER A 145 4.02 -7.97 -1.22
C SER A 145 4.46 -6.51 -0.94
N CYS A 146 5.11 -6.25 0.20
CA CYS A 146 5.67 -4.93 0.52
C CYS A 146 6.77 -4.50 -0.46
N LEU A 147 7.60 -5.43 -0.91
CA LEU A 147 8.66 -5.19 -1.88
C LEU A 147 8.09 -4.80 -3.26
N VAL A 148 7.08 -5.52 -3.75
CA VAL A 148 6.35 -5.15 -4.99
C VAL A 148 5.66 -3.79 -4.85
N SER A 149 5.03 -3.52 -3.71
CA SER A 149 4.43 -2.22 -3.43
C SER A 149 5.47 -1.09 -3.35
N THR A 150 6.70 -1.37 -2.93
CA THR A 150 7.77 -0.37 -2.88
C THR A 150 8.28 -0.03 -4.28
N PHE A 151 8.22 -0.99 -5.21
CA PHE A 151 8.60 -0.79 -6.61
C PHE A 151 7.61 0.06 -7.41
N SER A 152 6.34 0.16 -6.99
CA SER A 152 5.37 1.03 -7.66
C SER A 152 5.74 2.51 -7.56
N VAL A 153 6.36 2.92 -6.44
CA VAL A 153 6.79 4.31 -6.18
C VAL A 153 7.75 4.84 -7.25
N PRO A 154 8.89 4.18 -7.55
CA PRO A 154 9.79 4.65 -8.59
C PRO A 154 9.17 4.58 -9.99
N ILE A 155 8.30 3.61 -10.27
CA ILE A 155 7.56 3.54 -11.53
C ILE A 155 6.66 4.78 -11.69
N SER A 156 5.90 5.15 -10.66
CA SER A 156 5.01 6.32 -10.71
C SER A 156 5.78 7.61 -10.97
N VAL A 157 6.94 7.79 -10.32
CA VAL A 157 7.77 8.97 -10.57
C VAL A 157 8.32 8.96 -11.98
N PHE A 158 8.75 7.82 -12.52
CA PHE A 158 9.16 7.71 -13.92
C PHE A 158 8.01 8.08 -14.87
N LEU A 159 6.79 7.61 -14.60
CA LEU A 159 5.62 7.97 -15.40
C LEU A 159 5.35 9.48 -15.35
N PHE A 160 5.48 10.16 -14.21
CA PHE A 160 5.31 11.62 -14.12
C PHE A 160 6.35 12.45 -14.90
N THR A 161 7.40 11.83 -15.42
CA THR A 161 8.37 12.48 -16.32
C THR A 161 7.93 12.42 -17.78
N LEU A 162 6.95 11.59 -18.11
CA LEU A 162 6.32 11.55 -19.43
C LEU A 162 5.29 12.68 -19.56
N PRO A 163 5.02 13.17 -20.78
CA PRO A 163 3.94 14.11 -21.02
C PRO A 163 2.59 13.38 -20.93
N LEU A 164 2.05 13.24 -19.71
CA LEU A 164 0.74 12.60 -19.50
C LEU A 164 -0.40 13.55 -19.88
N PRO A 165 -1.46 13.04 -20.53
CA PRO A 165 -2.69 13.81 -20.70
C PRO A 165 -3.27 14.16 -19.32
N TYR A 166 -3.81 15.38 -19.18
CA TYR A 166 -4.35 15.97 -17.94
C TYR A 166 -3.33 16.38 -16.86
N LEU A 167 -2.05 16.01 -17.00
CA LEU A 167 -0.98 16.59 -16.21
C LEU A 167 -0.27 17.65 -17.06
N GLY A 168 0.12 18.76 -16.43
CA GLY A 168 0.79 19.88 -17.12
C GLY A 168 2.20 19.52 -17.62
N ALA A 169 3.09 20.50 -17.66
CA ALA A 169 4.47 20.28 -18.10
C ALA A 169 5.16 19.15 -17.30
N PRO A 170 6.04 18.35 -17.94
CA PRO A 170 6.76 17.26 -17.28
C PRO A 170 7.47 17.74 -16.01
N SER A 171 7.34 17.00 -14.92
CA SER A 171 8.04 17.34 -13.69
C SER A 171 9.54 17.05 -13.83
N PRO A 172 10.44 18.02 -13.60
CA PRO A 172 11.88 17.77 -13.68
C PRO A 172 12.31 16.80 -12.57
N LEU A 173 13.07 15.77 -12.93
CA LEU A 173 13.53 14.77 -11.96
C LEU A 173 14.53 15.41 -10.97
N PRO A 174 14.35 15.22 -9.64
CA PRO A 174 15.38 15.58 -8.67
C PRO A 174 16.67 14.78 -8.95
N PRO A 175 17.87 15.39 -8.88
CA PRO A 175 19.14 14.71 -9.18
C PRO A 175 19.38 13.45 -8.34
N GLY A 176 18.90 13.42 -7.09
CA GLY A 176 19.04 12.27 -6.18
C GLY A 176 18.02 11.15 -6.41
N PHE A 177 16.99 11.37 -7.24
CA PHE A 177 15.92 10.40 -7.42
C PHE A 177 16.40 9.13 -8.17
N ILE A 178 17.19 9.30 -9.23
CA ILE A 178 17.73 8.19 -10.01
C ILE A 178 18.62 7.30 -9.13
N LEU A 179 19.44 7.91 -8.26
CA LEU A 179 20.27 7.18 -7.30
C LEU A 179 19.42 6.42 -6.27
N GLY A 180 18.37 7.06 -5.72
CA GLY A 180 17.44 6.41 -4.79
C GLY A 180 16.69 5.23 -5.42
N ALA A 181 16.21 5.40 -6.67
CA ALA A 181 15.56 4.35 -7.43
C ALA A 181 16.54 3.18 -7.72
N ALA A 182 17.77 3.47 -8.14
CA ALA A 182 18.79 2.45 -8.39
C ALA A 182 19.12 1.64 -7.13
N ILE A 183 19.26 2.30 -5.97
CA ILE A 183 19.50 1.63 -4.68
C ILE A 183 18.31 0.73 -4.31
N LEU A 184 17.08 1.19 -4.51
CA LEU A 184 15.86 0.40 -4.27
C LEU A 184 15.81 -0.84 -5.17
N VAL A 185 16.03 -0.70 -6.48
CA VAL A 185 16.04 -1.84 -7.41
C VAL A 185 17.16 -2.82 -7.07
N LEU A 186 18.33 -2.33 -6.69
CA LEU A 186 19.46 -3.18 -6.29
C LEU A 186 19.15 -3.96 -5.00
N GLY A 187 18.56 -3.31 -3.99
CA GLY A 187 18.14 -3.99 -2.76
C GLY A 187 17.08 -5.07 -3.00
N MET A 188 16.14 -4.80 -3.92
CA MET A 188 15.14 -5.76 -4.37
C MET A 188 15.76 -6.98 -5.09
N LEU A 189 16.72 -6.74 -5.98
CA LEU A 189 17.44 -7.80 -6.69
C LEU A 189 18.22 -8.69 -5.73
N VAL A 190 18.90 -8.11 -4.75
CA VAL A 190 19.61 -8.86 -3.71
C VAL A 190 18.64 -9.73 -2.90
N TYR A 191 17.48 -9.19 -2.50
CA TYR A 191 16.46 -9.96 -1.80
C TYR A 191 15.91 -11.12 -2.64
N ALA A 192 15.65 -10.88 -3.93
CA ALA A 192 15.14 -11.92 -4.83
C ALA A 192 16.18 -13.01 -5.13
N TRP A 193 17.47 -12.66 -5.07
CA TRP A 193 18.57 -13.57 -5.39
C TRP A 193 19.11 -14.32 -4.18
N THR A 194 18.82 -13.89 -2.95
CA THR A 194 19.13 -14.69 -1.76
C THR A 194 18.30 -15.97 -1.75
N PRO A 195 18.89 -17.15 -1.97
CA PRO A 195 18.13 -18.39 -1.99
C PRO A 195 17.55 -18.67 -0.59
N THR A 196 16.28 -19.07 -0.54
CA THR A 196 15.57 -19.57 0.64
C THR A 196 16.15 -20.92 1.15
N SER A 197 17.47 -21.04 1.25
CA SER A 197 18.15 -22.29 1.64
C SER A 197 18.26 -22.49 3.16
N LEU A 198 17.52 -21.73 3.98
CA LEU A 198 17.58 -21.84 5.45
C LEU A 198 16.29 -22.39 6.11
N HIS A 199 15.32 -22.87 5.34
CA HIS A 199 14.18 -23.62 5.91
C HIS A 199 14.09 -25.02 5.30
N ALA A 200 15.11 -25.83 5.54
CA ALA A 200 14.94 -27.28 5.47
C ALA A 200 14.00 -27.68 6.64
N PRO A 201 12.87 -28.36 6.40
CA PRO A 201 12.13 -28.99 7.48
C PRO A 201 13.07 -29.95 8.23
N PRO A 202 12.95 -30.08 9.57
CA PRO A 202 13.75 -31.04 10.31
C PRO A 202 13.53 -32.44 9.71
N PRO A 203 14.56 -33.30 9.63
CA PRO A 203 14.41 -34.65 9.12
C PRO A 203 13.32 -35.35 9.94
N THR A 204 12.24 -35.73 9.26
CA THR A 204 11.20 -36.60 9.80
C THR A 204 11.88 -37.86 10.32
N ALA A 205 11.67 -38.15 11.61
CA ALA A 205 12.16 -39.37 12.25
C ALA A 205 11.76 -40.60 11.42
N PRO A 206 12.63 -41.62 11.32
CA PRO A 206 12.29 -42.85 10.62
C PRO A 206 11.06 -43.51 11.26
N PRO A 207 10.19 -44.16 10.46
CA PRO A 207 9.03 -44.88 10.97
C PRO A 207 9.48 -45.98 11.94
N PRO A 208 8.71 -46.27 13.01
CA PRO A 208 9.03 -47.35 13.93
C PRO A 208 9.01 -48.70 13.20
N ASP A 209 10.03 -49.50 13.47
CA ASP A 209 10.20 -50.85 12.93
C ASP A 209 8.91 -51.67 13.07
N SER A 210 8.39 -52.14 11.93
CA SER A 210 7.37 -53.17 11.89
C SER A 210 7.94 -54.46 12.49
N PRO A 211 7.26 -55.12 13.45
CA PRO A 211 7.75 -56.36 14.02
C PRO A 211 7.78 -57.45 12.94
N SER A 212 8.95 -58.09 12.81
CA SER A 212 9.17 -59.30 12.05
C SER A 212 8.24 -60.41 12.56
N THR A 213 7.20 -60.75 11.80
CA THR A 213 6.53 -62.05 11.92
C THR A 213 7.43 -63.11 11.29
N SER A 214 8.22 -63.77 12.13
CA SER A 214 8.76 -65.10 11.86
C SER A 214 7.80 -66.13 12.45
N ASN A 215 7.45 -67.12 11.61
CA ASN A 215 6.71 -68.35 11.87
C ASN A 215 5.18 -68.27 11.81
#